data_AF-A0A6B3IPF3-F1
#
_entry.id   AF-A0A6B3IPF3-F1
#
_cell.length_a   1.000
_cell.length_b   1.000
_cell.length_c   1.000
_cell.angle_alpha   90.00
_cell.angle_beta   90.00
_cell.angle_gamma   90.00
#
_symmetry.space_group_name_H-M   'P 1'
#
loop_
_entity.id
_entity.type
_entity.pdbx_description
1 polymer ?
#
loop_
_entity_poly.entity_id
_entity_poly.type
_entity_poly.pdbx_seq_one_letter_code
_entity_poly.pdbx_strand_id
1 'polypeptide(L)'
;MHRRRLLQGAAVTAAAALVPASARAVAVPAGAVDHPTALWAPAHTANYTVPSHPSERRIDRVVIHVAQQMFTPTIGIFRDPAKQVSAHYVVRSGDGHVAQCVREQDIAWHAGNWDVNTRSIGIEH
;
A
#
# COMPACT_ATOMS: atom_id res chain seq x y z
N MET A 1 -4.65 -78.98 -14.76
CA MET A 1 -4.65 -78.05 -15.91
C MET A 1 -5.46 -76.81 -15.55
N HIS A 2 -5.06 -75.64 -16.08
CA HIS A 2 -5.65 -74.29 -15.88
C HIS A 2 -5.28 -73.56 -14.58
N ARG A 3 -4.83 -72.29 -14.58
CA ARG A 3 -4.38 -71.35 -15.62
C ARG A 3 -3.59 -70.25 -14.87
N ARG A 4 -2.40 -69.91 -15.35
CA ARG A 4 -1.60 -68.75 -14.89
C ARG A 4 -2.36 -67.43 -15.15
N ARG A 5 -2.22 -66.45 -14.26
CA ARG A 5 -2.32 -64.99 -14.51
C ARG A 5 -1.85 -64.27 -13.23
N LEU A 6 -0.58 -63.86 -13.17
CA LEU A 6 -0.01 -62.57 -13.60
C LEU A 6 -0.40 -61.39 -12.69
N LEU A 7 0.66 -60.87 -12.07
CA LEU A 7 0.80 -59.71 -11.19
C LEU A 7 0.19 -58.43 -11.77
N GLN A 8 -0.53 -57.70 -10.92
CA GLN A 8 -0.81 -56.25 -11.03
C GLN A 8 -0.75 -55.77 -9.57
N GLY A 9 0.02 -54.80 -9.11
CA GLY A 9 0.62 -53.63 -9.72
C GLY A 9 0.49 -52.56 -8.65
N ALA A 10 1.53 -52.33 -7.85
CA ALA A 10 1.57 -51.23 -6.90
C ALA A 10 1.97 -49.96 -7.64
N ALA A 11 1.17 -48.90 -7.54
CA ALA A 11 1.57 -47.54 -7.87
C ALA A 11 0.89 -46.55 -6.91
N VAL A 12 1.70 -45.63 -6.43
CA VAL A 12 1.48 -44.67 -5.35
C VAL A 12 1.14 -43.30 -5.95
N THR A 13 0.56 -42.41 -5.12
CA THR A 13 0.37 -40.95 -5.28
C THR A 13 -0.84 -40.51 -6.12
N ALA A 14 -1.56 -39.43 -5.82
CA ALA A 14 -1.25 -38.25 -5.00
C ALA A 14 -2.52 -37.74 -4.29
N ALA A 15 -2.34 -37.18 -3.10
CA ALA A 15 -3.39 -36.44 -2.40
C ALA A 15 -3.81 -35.23 -3.26
N ALA A 16 -5.11 -35.11 -3.53
CA ALA A 16 -5.69 -33.90 -4.10
C ALA A 16 -5.64 -32.78 -3.05
N ALA A 17 -4.57 -31.99 -3.07
CA ALA A 17 -4.54 -30.71 -2.37
C ALA A 17 -5.49 -29.75 -3.10
N LEU A 18 -6.69 -29.56 -2.54
CA LEU A 18 -7.59 -28.46 -2.87
C LEU A 18 -6.86 -27.15 -2.58
N VAL A 19 -6.32 -26.51 -3.62
CA VAL A 19 -5.85 -25.13 -3.53
C VAL A 19 -7.10 -24.25 -3.43
N PRO A 20 -7.32 -23.50 -2.34
CA PRO A 20 -8.39 -22.53 -2.33
C PRO A 20 -8.09 -21.48 -3.41
N ALA A 21 -9.04 -21.27 -4.32
CA ALA A 21 -9.03 -20.18 -5.29
C ALA A 21 -9.23 -18.84 -4.54
N SER A 22 -8.19 -18.40 -3.85
CA SER A 22 -8.20 -17.21 -3.00
C SER A 22 -7.00 -16.33 -3.32
N ALA A 23 -6.92 -15.87 -4.56
CA ALA A 23 -6.19 -14.66 -4.92
C ALA A 23 -6.72 -14.21 -6.26
N ARG A 24 -7.85 -13.49 -6.25
CA ARG A 24 -8.14 -12.60 -7.36
C ARG A 24 -7.01 -11.58 -7.34
N ALA A 25 -6.05 -11.70 -8.26
CA ALA A 25 -5.01 -10.70 -8.43
C ALA A 25 -5.72 -9.37 -8.66
N VAL A 26 -5.73 -8.52 -7.64
CA VAL A 26 -6.16 -7.13 -7.80
C VAL A 26 -5.12 -6.54 -8.72
N ALA A 27 -5.53 -6.20 -9.95
CA ALA A 27 -4.65 -5.52 -10.89
C ALA A 27 -4.12 -4.26 -10.20
N VAL A 28 -2.83 -4.26 -9.86
CA VAL A 28 -2.14 -3.04 -9.43
C VAL A 28 -2.12 -2.15 -10.68
N PRO A 29 -2.82 -1.01 -10.68
CA PRO A 29 -2.82 -0.14 -11.85
C PRO A 29 -1.38 0.33 -12.09
N ALA A 30 -1.01 0.47 -13.36
CA ALA A 30 0.32 0.85 -13.77
C ALA A 30 0.76 2.19 -13.15
N GLY A 31 2.02 2.24 -12.69
CA GLY A 31 2.64 3.38 -12.00
C GLY A 31 2.87 3.03 -10.54
N ALA A 32 3.89 2.21 -10.25
CA ALA A 32 4.24 1.77 -8.90
C ALA A 32 4.43 2.96 -7.96
N VAL A 33 4.16 2.77 -6.67
CA VAL A 33 4.55 3.69 -5.60
C VAL A 33 5.84 4.47 -5.90
N ASP A 34 5.89 5.74 -5.52
CA ASP A 34 7.02 6.62 -5.77
C ASP A 34 8.25 6.18 -4.94
N HIS A 35 8.00 5.56 -3.78
CA HIS A 35 9.02 4.85 -3.01
C HIS A 35 9.02 3.34 -3.33
N PRO A 36 10.11 2.76 -3.88
CA PRO A 36 10.11 1.40 -4.44
C PRO A 36 9.65 0.26 -3.52
N THR A 37 9.80 0.41 -2.20
CA THR A 37 9.45 -0.64 -1.23
C THR A 37 8.11 -0.39 -0.54
N ALA A 38 7.43 0.72 -0.86
CA ALA A 38 6.20 1.09 -0.18
C ALA A 38 5.01 0.21 -0.62
N LEU A 39 4.16 -0.11 0.34
CA LEU A 39 2.81 -0.58 0.09
C LEU A 39 1.96 0.61 -0.38
N TRP A 40 1.31 0.50 -1.54
CA TRP A 40 0.29 1.49 -1.91
C TRP A 40 -0.95 1.34 -1.02
N ALA A 41 -1.26 2.38 -0.24
CA ALA A 41 -2.39 2.42 0.68
C ALA A 41 -3.08 3.79 0.60
N PRO A 42 -3.81 4.06 -0.51
CA PRO A 42 -4.23 5.41 -0.88
C PRO A 42 -5.11 6.05 0.19
N ALA A 43 -4.87 7.34 0.42
CA ALA A 43 -5.79 8.24 1.10
C ALA A 43 -7.05 8.46 0.24
N HIS A 44 -8.13 8.89 0.87
CA HIS A 44 -9.32 9.31 0.12
C HIS A 44 -8.99 10.56 -0.71
N THR A 45 -9.58 10.67 -1.91
CA THR A 45 -9.44 11.85 -2.79
C THR A 45 -9.94 13.17 -2.20
N ALA A 46 -10.61 13.10 -1.04
CA ALA A 46 -11.11 14.25 -0.31
C ALA A 46 -10.09 14.77 0.73
N ASN A 47 -8.94 14.12 0.86
CA ASN A 47 -7.95 14.39 1.90
C ASN A 47 -6.61 14.89 1.33
N TYR A 48 -6.53 15.18 0.04
CA TYR A 48 -5.35 15.73 -0.63
C TYR A 48 -5.75 16.56 -1.84
N THR A 49 -4.81 17.31 -2.42
CA THR A 49 -5.05 18.12 -3.63
C THR A 49 -4.19 17.63 -4.77
N VAL A 50 -4.82 17.35 -5.92
CA VAL A 50 -4.11 17.16 -7.19
C VAL A 50 -3.89 18.54 -7.81
N PRO A 51 -2.63 19.02 -7.92
CA PRO A 51 -2.37 20.32 -8.54
C PRO A 51 -2.65 20.30 -10.05
N SER A 52 -3.02 21.44 -10.63
CA SER A 52 -3.23 21.56 -12.08
C SER A 52 -1.95 21.38 -12.91
N HIS A 53 -0.78 21.65 -12.32
CA HIS A 53 0.54 21.47 -12.92
C HIS A 53 1.46 20.64 -12.00
N PRO A 54 1.27 19.32 -11.87
CA PRO A 54 2.02 18.49 -10.94
C PRO A 54 3.54 18.50 -11.17
N SER A 55 3.98 18.54 -12.43
CA SER A 55 5.40 18.56 -12.80
C SER A 55 6.13 19.86 -12.44
N GLU A 56 5.39 20.93 -12.13
CA GLU A 56 5.95 22.24 -11.77
C GLU A 56 6.10 22.41 -10.25
N ARG A 57 5.57 21.47 -9.46
CA ARG A 57 5.62 21.51 -8.00
C ARG A 57 7.07 21.35 -7.52
N ARG A 58 7.59 22.36 -6.81
CA ARG A 58 8.90 22.31 -6.16
C ARG A 58 8.75 21.83 -4.72
N ILE A 59 9.31 20.66 -4.43
CA ILE A 59 9.46 20.14 -3.08
C ILE A 59 10.85 20.53 -2.57
N ASP A 60 10.90 21.17 -1.40
CA ASP A 60 12.16 21.62 -0.79
C ASP A 60 12.35 21.15 0.66
N ARG A 61 11.38 20.41 1.21
CA ARG A 61 11.46 19.92 2.58
C ARG A 61 10.72 18.61 2.79
N VAL A 62 11.14 17.90 3.84
CA VAL A 62 10.44 16.75 4.40
C VAL A 62 9.98 17.13 5.80
N VAL A 63 8.72 16.84 6.12
CA VAL A 63 8.15 17.05 7.46
C VAL A 63 7.89 15.68 8.09
N ILE A 64 8.50 15.46 9.25
CA ILE A 64 8.37 14.24 10.02
C ILE A 64 7.38 14.47 11.16
N HIS A 65 6.42 13.58 11.30
CA HIS A 65 5.35 13.61 12.30
C HIS A 65 5.33 12.33 13.11
N VAL A 66 4.69 12.41 14.27
CA VAL A 66 4.29 11.25 15.06
C VAL A 66 2.78 11.14 14.98
N ALA A 67 2.25 10.01 14.50
CA ALA A 67 0.80 9.87 14.28
C ALA A 67 -0.01 9.73 15.58
N GLN A 68 0.67 9.43 16.69
CA GLN A 68 0.07 9.06 17.99
C GLN A 68 -0.94 7.88 17.86
N GLN A 69 -0.78 7.09 16.80
CA GLN A 69 -1.60 5.94 16.42
C GLN A 69 -0.72 4.85 15.82
N MET A 70 -1.25 3.63 15.77
CA MET A 70 -0.57 2.52 15.10
C MET A 70 -0.61 2.69 13.57
N PHE A 71 0.27 1.98 12.87
CA PHE A 71 0.39 2.00 11.40
C PHE A 71 -0.95 1.86 10.65
N THR A 72 -1.68 0.77 10.88
CA THR A 72 -2.96 0.51 10.18
C THR A 72 -4.07 1.51 10.54
N PRO A 73 -4.29 1.87 11.83
CA PRO A 73 -5.20 2.96 12.19
C PRO A 73 -4.88 4.31 11.53
N THR A 74 -3.60 4.70 11.42
CA THR A 74 -3.19 5.94 10.75
C THR A 74 -3.61 5.94 9.27
N ILE A 75 -3.35 4.85 8.56
CA ILE A 75 -3.82 4.66 7.18
C ILE A 75 -5.37 4.71 7.11
N GLY A 76 -6.05 4.16 8.12
CA GLY A 76 -7.50 4.21 8.26
C GLY A 76 -8.05 5.65 8.35
N ILE A 77 -7.38 6.52 9.11
CA ILE A 77 -7.71 7.95 9.19
C ILE A 77 -7.62 8.60 7.80
N PHE A 78 -6.56 8.33 7.05
CA PHE A 78 -6.38 8.93 5.72
C PHE A 78 -7.39 8.46 4.68
N ARG A 79 -8.05 7.31 4.90
CA ARG A 79 -9.12 6.79 4.05
C ARG A 79 -10.50 7.34 4.38
N ASP A 80 -10.68 7.95 5.55
CA ASP A 80 -11.94 8.54 5.96
C ASP A 80 -12.05 9.96 5.39
N PRO A 81 -12.98 10.23 4.45
CA PRO A 81 -13.14 11.54 3.85
C PRO A 81 -13.54 12.61 4.87
N ALA A 82 -14.13 12.25 6.01
CA ALA A 82 -14.50 13.23 7.04
C ALA A 82 -13.28 13.78 7.80
N LYS A 83 -12.11 13.13 7.69
CA LYS A 83 -10.91 13.52 8.43
C LYS A 83 -10.20 14.73 7.83
N GLN A 84 -10.29 14.91 6.51
CA GLN A 84 -9.67 16.06 5.82
C GLN A 84 -8.18 16.22 6.16
N VAL A 85 -7.46 15.10 6.30
CA VAL A 85 -6.01 15.04 6.55
C VAL A 85 -5.38 13.84 5.86
N SER A 86 -4.12 13.98 5.47
CA SER A 86 -3.31 12.90 4.90
C SER A 86 -1.82 13.19 5.01
N ALA A 87 -0.99 12.17 4.89
CA ALA A 87 0.45 12.29 4.66
C ALA A 87 0.85 11.51 3.39
N HIS A 88 2.06 11.75 2.89
CA HIS A 88 2.57 11.02 1.72
C HIS A 88 2.95 9.59 2.12
N TYR A 89 3.59 9.43 3.28
CA TYR A 89 4.07 8.15 3.78
C TYR A 89 3.71 7.91 5.24
N VAL A 90 3.55 6.64 5.60
CA VAL A 90 3.51 6.15 6.98
C VAL A 90 4.58 5.08 7.13
N VAL A 91 5.42 5.18 8.16
CA VAL A 91 6.48 4.22 8.46
C VAL A 91 6.10 3.45 9.72
N ARG A 92 6.07 2.12 9.63
CA ARG A 92 5.81 1.28 10.79
C ARG A 92 7.05 1.25 11.70
N SER A 93 6.94 1.85 12.88
CA SER A 93 8.03 1.95 13.86
C SER A 93 8.72 0.61 14.22
N GLY A 94 8.03 -0.53 14.14
CA GLY A 94 8.59 -1.83 14.55
C GLY A 94 9.57 -2.49 13.58
N ASP A 95 9.45 -2.22 12.27
CA ASP A 95 10.25 -2.91 11.24
C ASP A 95 10.52 -2.07 9.98
N GLY A 96 10.15 -0.79 10.01
CA GLY A 96 10.38 0.13 8.90
C GLY A 96 9.48 -0.10 7.69
N HIS A 97 8.44 -0.94 7.77
CA HIS A 97 7.51 -1.13 6.66
C HIS A 97 6.84 0.19 6.28
N VAL A 98 6.90 0.56 5.00
CA VAL A 98 6.41 1.84 4.49
C VAL A 98 5.09 1.65 3.76
N ALA A 99 4.09 2.46 4.08
CA ALA A 99 2.94 2.68 3.22
C ALA A 99 3.05 4.05 2.54
N GLN A 100 2.69 4.12 1.27
CA GLN A 100 2.48 5.38 0.56
C GLN A 100 0.98 5.62 0.41
N CYS A 101 0.53 6.79 0.87
CA CYS A 101 -0.89 7.17 0.92
C CYS A 101 -1.26 8.26 -0.09
N VAL A 102 -0.32 9.14 -0.45
CA VAL A 102 -0.50 10.20 -1.46
C VAL A 102 0.73 10.20 -2.36
N ARG A 103 0.52 10.45 -3.67
CA ARG A 103 1.64 10.58 -4.61
C ARG A 103 2.47 11.81 -4.31
N GLU A 104 3.78 11.76 -4.54
CA GLU A 104 4.67 12.90 -4.32
C GLU A 104 4.34 14.10 -5.24
N GLN A 105 3.76 13.84 -6.41
CA GLN A 105 3.28 14.90 -7.32
C GLN A 105 2.00 15.59 -6.79
N ASP A 106 1.25 14.93 -5.91
CA ASP A 106 0.04 15.47 -5.28
C ASP A 106 0.41 16.16 -3.95
N ILE A 107 -0.53 16.91 -3.37
CA ILE A 107 -0.32 17.69 -2.15
C ILE A 107 -1.10 17.03 -1.01
N ALA A 108 -0.42 16.28 -0.15
CA ALA A 108 -1.00 15.76 1.09
C ALA A 108 -1.29 16.89 2.11
N TRP A 109 -2.28 16.67 2.98
CA TRP A 109 -2.73 17.65 3.97
C TRP A 109 -2.24 17.28 5.38
N HIS A 110 -0.96 17.50 5.67
CA HIS A 110 -0.31 17.03 6.90
C HIS A 110 0.16 18.14 7.85
N ALA A 111 0.54 19.32 7.34
CA ALA A 111 1.25 20.33 8.13
C ALA A 111 0.35 21.35 8.83
N GLY A 112 -0.96 21.34 8.58
CA GLY A 112 -1.88 22.41 9.00
C GLY A 112 -1.58 23.78 8.39
N ASN A 113 -0.62 23.87 7.47
CA ASN A 113 -0.20 25.08 6.79
C ASN A 113 -0.04 24.80 5.29
N TRP A 114 -0.71 25.61 4.46
CA TRP A 114 -0.74 25.40 3.01
C TRP A 114 0.59 25.66 2.31
N ASP A 115 1.35 26.71 2.69
CA ASP A 115 2.68 26.97 2.11
C ASP A 115 3.64 25.82 2.42
N VAL A 116 3.50 25.20 3.59
CA VAL A 116 4.27 24.00 3.93
C VAL A 116 3.81 22.83 3.07
N ASN A 117 2.52 22.47 3.10
CA ASN A 117 1.97 21.32 2.35
C ASN A 117 2.34 21.38 0.85
N THR A 118 2.25 22.54 0.22
CA THR A 118 2.52 22.69 -1.23
C THR A 118 3.99 22.45 -1.60
N ARG A 119 4.92 22.51 -0.64
CA ARG A 119 6.37 22.42 -0.87
C ARG A 119 7.03 21.27 -0.11
N SER A 120 6.25 20.35 0.48
CA SER A 120 6.77 19.29 1.33
C SER A 120 6.27 17.88 1.00
N ILE A 121 7.09 16.91 1.39
CA ILE A 121 6.67 15.53 1.65
C ILE A 121 6.42 15.36 3.15
N GLY A 122 5.35 14.66 3.51
CA GLY A 122 4.93 14.41 4.89
C GLY A 122 5.06 12.93 5.21
N ILE A 123 5.70 12.62 6.34
CA ILE A 123 5.96 11.25 6.81
C ILE A 123 5.45 11.12 8.25
N GLU A 124 4.59 10.14 8.50
CA GLU A 124 4.15 9.73 9.84
C GLU A 124 4.92 8.50 10.33
N HIS A 125 5.18 8.40 11.64
CA HIS A 125 5.76 7.21 12.27
C HIS A 125 5.17 6.83 13.64
#